data_AF-A0A8H6RKS0-F1
#
_entry.id   AF-A0A8H6RKS0-F1
#
_cell.length_a   1.000
_cell.length_b   1.000
_cell.length_c   1.000
_cell.angle_alpha   90.00
_cell.angle_beta   90.00
_cell.angle_gamma   90.00
#
_symmetry.space_group_name_H-M   'P 1'
#
loop_
_entity.id
_entity.type
_entity.pdbx_description
1 polymer ?
#
loop_
_entity_poly.entity_id
_entity_poly.type
_entity_poly.pdbx_seq_one_letter_code
_entity_poly.pdbx_strand_id
1 'polypeptide(L)'
;MNDYAQGYQLAVRHFESKDFIGAVKLAKYNLTDLHVPRYWQIKNCILVAYGTDDWYEAEEYRDAGELAYSLYHKATEPSDRSHQEALASVRVSLDQLAKQQTFLKPTDEDDYLEFEDESGEEDGGEEDGGDFGKEDEEDIEDPEEFIHIEDKQERLRKVLSNPDINAIETKRSLWTP
;
A
#
# COMPACT_ATOMS: atom_id res chain seq x y z
N MET A 1 -17.09 -21.08 -1.98
CA MET A 1 -17.30 -19.63 -2.10
C MET A 1 -16.25 -18.98 -1.23
N ASN A 2 -15.36 -18.18 -1.81
CA ASN A 2 -14.45 -17.34 -1.02
C ASN A 2 -15.29 -16.29 -0.29
N ASP A 3 -15.19 -16.26 1.03
CA ASP A 3 -15.75 -15.16 1.81
C ASP A 3 -14.75 -14.00 1.79
N TYR A 4 -14.95 -13.08 0.85
CA TYR A 4 -14.10 -11.91 0.67
C TYR A 4 -14.05 -11.00 1.90
N ALA A 5 -15.11 -10.99 2.71
CA ALA A 5 -15.14 -10.24 3.95
C ALA A 5 -14.21 -10.87 4.99
N GLN A 6 -14.24 -12.20 5.12
CA GLN A 6 -13.34 -12.93 6.02
C GLN A 6 -11.87 -12.79 5.58
N GLY A 7 -11.58 -12.95 4.28
CA GLY A 7 -10.23 -12.78 3.75
C GLY A 7 -9.66 -11.39 4.01
N TYR A 8 -10.48 -10.35 3.83
CA TYR A 8 -10.11 -8.98 4.16
C TYR A 8 -9.93 -8.77 5.68
N GLN A 9 -10.83 -9.28 6.51
CA GLN A 9 -10.72 -9.18 7.97
C GLN A 9 -9.45 -9.84 8.51
N LEU A 10 -9.03 -10.96 7.94
CA LEU A 10 -7.75 -11.58 8.30
C LEU A 10 -6.58 -10.65 7.96
N ALA A 11 -6.58 -10.04 6.79
CA ALA A 11 -5.54 -9.09 6.41
C ALA A 11 -5.51 -7.86 7.34
N VAL A 12 -6.68 -7.35 7.73
CA VAL A 12 -6.80 -6.28 8.73
C VAL A 12 -6.25 -6.70 10.08
N ARG A 13 -6.49 -7.93 10.56
CA ARG A 13 -5.94 -8.40 11.83
C ARG A 13 -4.41 -8.46 11.84
N HIS A 14 -3.80 -8.89 10.73
CA HIS A 14 -2.35 -8.81 10.58
C HIS A 14 -1.87 -7.37 10.66
N PHE A 15 -2.57 -6.45 9.98
CA PHE A 15 -2.26 -5.03 10.03
C PHE A 15 -2.37 -4.46 11.45
N GLU A 16 -3.47 -4.73 12.15
CA GLU A 16 -3.69 -4.29 13.55
C GLU A 16 -2.66 -4.88 14.52
N SER A 17 -2.14 -6.07 14.21
CA SER A 17 -1.08 -6.73 14.98
C SER A 17 0.33 -6.23 14.65
N LYS A 18 0.45 -5.17 13.83
CA LYS A 18 1.70 -4.62 13.29
C LYS A 18 2.49 -5.55 12.36
N ASP A 19 1.87 -6.64 11.93
CA ASP A 19 2.41 -7.52 10.89
C ASP A 19 2.00 -6.99 9.50
N PHE A 20 2.65 -5.90 9.08
CA PHE A 20 2.35 -5.24 7.81
C PHE A 20 2.69 -6.13 6.61
N ILE A 21 3.79 -6.87 6.67
CA ILE A 21 4.20 -7.81 5.63
C ILE A 21 3.12 -8.89 5.44
N GLY A 22 2.63 -9.47 6.54
CA GLY A 22 1.53 -10.44 6.51
C GLY A 22 0.23 -9.85 5.97
N ALA A 23 -0.09 -8.61 6.37
CA ALA A 23 -1.28 -7.90 5.88
C ALA A 23 -1.22 -7.65 4.37
N VAL A 24 -0.10 -7.12 3.88
CA VAL A 24 0.14 -6.85 2.46
C VAL A 24 0.09 -8.14 1.66
N LYS A 25 0.78 -9.20 2.12
CA LYS A 25 0.79 -10.51 1.46
C LYS A 25 -0.63 -11.07 1.32
N LEU A 26 -1.43 -11.00 2.37
CA LEU A 26 -2.80 -11.53 2.36
C LEU A 26 -3.74 -10.66 1.53
N ALA A 27 -3.57 -9.33 1.56
CA ALA A 27 -4.34 -8.41 0.73
C ALA A 27 -4.04 -8.60 -0.77
N LYS A 28 -2.76 -8.75 -1.15
CA LYS A 28 -2.35 -9.11 -2.52
C LYS A 28 -2.89 -10.47 -2.93
N TYR A 29 -2.86 -11.46 -2.03
CA TYR A 29 -3.45 -12.78 -2.29
C TYR A 29 -4.95 -12.66 -2.60
N ASN A 30 -5.72 -11.89 -1.83
CA ASN A 30 -7.14 -11.66 -2.08
C ASN A 30 -7.40 -11.02 -3.46
N LEU A 31 -6.47 -10.18 -3.94
CA LEU A 31 -6.56 -9.53 -5.25
C LEU A 31 -6.24 -10.48 -6.43
N THR A 32 -5.65 -11.64 -6.18
CA THR A 32 -5.39 -12.65 -7.25
C THR A 32 -6.66 -13.35 -7.74
N ASP A 33 -7.74 -13.31 -6.96
CA ASP A 33 -9.04 -13.85 -7.38
C ASP A 33 -9.72 -12.87 -8.36
N LEU A 34 -9.81 -13.25 -9.64
CA LEU A 34 -10.43 -12.44 -10.69
C LEU A 34 -11.93 -12.13 -10.45
N HIS A 35 -12.59 -12.87 -9.55
CA HIS A 35 -14.01 -12.72 -9.24
C HIS A 35 -14.28 -11.89 -7.98
N VAL A 36 -13.24 -11.38 -7.32
CA VAL A 36 -13.41 -10.54 -6.14
C VAL A 36 -14.27 -9.30 -6.46
N PRO A 37 -15.35 -9.02 -5.69
CA PRO A 37 -16.19 -7.86 -5.93
C PRO A 37 -15.41 -6.55 -5.82
N ARG A 38 -15.79 -5.55 -6.62
CA ARG A 38 -15.11 -4.24 -6.72
C ARG A 38 -14.89 -3.57 -5.36
N TYR A 39 -15.89 -3.61 -4.48
CA TYR A 39 -15.76 -3.05 -3.12
C TYR A 39 -14.57 -3.66 -2.36
N TRP A 40 -14.41 -4.98 -2.43
CA TRP A 40 -13.30 -5.69 -1.80
C TRP A 40 -11.98 -5.48 -2.53
N GLN A 41 -11.98 -5.27 -3.85
CA GLN A 41 -10.78 -4.83 -4.58
C GLN A 41 -10.26 -3.52 -4.00
N ILE A 42 -11.12 -2.50 -3.92
CA ILE A 42 -10.76 -1.17 -3.43
C ILE A 42 -10.19 -1.28 -2.01
N LYS A 43 -10.87 -2.02 -1.12
CA LYS A 43 -10.41 -2.20 0.26
C LYS A 43 -9.06 -2.90 0.38
N ASN A 44 -8.81 -3.95 -0.40
CA ASN A 44 -7.50 -4.63 -0.38
C ASN A 44 -6.41 -3.75 -1.00
N CYS A 45 -6.70 -3.01 -2.08
CA CYS A 45 -5.77 -2.02 -2.65
C CYS A 45 -5.37 -0.96 -1.62
N ILE A 46 -6.34 -0.38 -0.90
CA ILE A 46 -6.08 0.58 0.18
C ILE A 46 -5.18 -0.04 1.25
N LEU A 47 -5.48 -1.28 1.66
CA LEU A 47 -4.70 -1.96 2.70
C LEU A 47 -3.25 -2.22 2.27
N VAL A 48 -3.02 -2.60 1.01
CA VAL A 48 -1.66 -2.77 0.46
C VAL A 48 -0.93 -1.43 0.45
N ALA A 49 -1.56 -0.39 -0.08
CA ALA A 49 -0.95 0.93 -0.18
C ALA A 49 -0.61 1.56 1.18
N TYR A 50 -1.33 1.20 2.25
CA TYR A 50 -0.97 1.58 3.62
C TYR A 50 0.10 0.71 4.27
N GLY A 51 0.22 -0.55 3.84
CA GLY A 51 1.06 -1.54 4.49
C GLY A 51 2.44 -1.69 3.85
N THR A 52 2.59 -1.29 2.59
CA THR A 52 3.88 -1.32 1.89
C THR A 52 4.74 -0.11 2.26
N ASP A 53 6.05 -0.31 2.23
CA ASP A 53 7.07 0.73 2.47
C ASP A 53 7.53 1.40 1.18
N ASP A 54 7.39 0.71 0.04
CA ASP A 54 7.72 1.24 -1.26
C ASP A 54 6.66 2.27 -1.69
N TRP A 55 7.10 3.52 -1.86
CA TRP A 55 6.22 4.61 -2.29
C TRP A 55 5.60 4.35 -3.66
N TYR A 56 6.35 3.80 -4.61
CA TYR A 56 5.88 3.52 -5.97
C TYR A 56 4.89 2.37 -5.97
N GLU A 57 5.16 1.31 -5.20
CA GLU A 57 4.19 0.24 -5.02
C GLU A 57 2.91 0.78 -4.37
N ALA A 58 3.03 1.59 -3.33
CA ALA A 58 1.87 2.20 -2.69
C ALA A 58 1.04 3.03 -3.69
N GLU A 59 1.69 3.79 -4.57
CA GLU A 59 1.04 4.59 -5.61
C GLU A 59 0.30 3.69 -6.62
N GLU A 60 0.94 2.62 -7.10
CA GLU A 60 0.33 1.67 -8.02
C GLU A 60 -0.98 1.08 -7.44
N TYR A 61 -0.95 0.65 -6.18
CA TYR A 61 -2.14 0.12 -5.52
C TYR A 61 -3.18 1.20 -5.23
N ARG A 62 -2.78 2.45 -4.97
CA ARG A 62 -3.73 3.58 -4.91
C ARG A 62 -4.47 3.72 -6.24
N ASP A 63 -3.73 3.81 -7.35
CA ASP A 63 -4.30 4.02 -8.68
C ASP A 63 -5.18 2.84 -9.13
N ALA A 64 -4.79 1.60 -8.79
CA ALA A 64 -5.64 0.44 -8.98
C ALA A 64 -6.96 0.55 -8.18
N GLY A 65 -6.88 1.04 -6.94
CA GLY A 65 -8.04 1.35 -6.10
C GLY A 65 -8.94 2.43 -6.70
N GLU A 66 -8.36 3.49 -7.27
CA GLU A 66 -9.07 4.57 -7.97
C GLU A 66 -9.83 4.07 -9.20
N LEU A 67 -9.18 3.21 -9.98
CA LEU A 67 -9.79 2.59 -11.15
C LEU A 67 -10.97 1.70 -10.74
N ALA A 68 -10.79 0.86 -9.71
CA ALA A 68 -11.84 0.00 -9.18
C ALA A 68 -13.01 0.83 -8.61
N TYR A 69 -12.74 1.93 -7.91
CA TYR A 69 -13.74 2.87 -7.41
C TYR A 69 -14.54 3.48 -8.57
N SER A 70 -13.87 3.99 -9.59
CA SER A 70 -14.50 4.60 -10.75
C SER A 70 -15.44 3.63 -11.47
N LEU A 71 -15.04 2.37 -11.59
CA LEU A 71 -15.85 1.32 -12.20
C LEU A 71 -17.02 0.91 -11.30
N TYR A 72 -16.81 0.82 -9.99
CA TYR A 72 -17.87 0.50 -9.03
C TYR A 72 -18.92 1.61 -8.96
N HIS A 73 -18.49 2.87 -8.91
CA HIS A 73 -19.36 4.03 -8.92
C HIS A 73 -20.24 4.09 -10.18
N LYS A 74 -19.66 3.81 -11.36
CA LYS A 74 -20.42 3.74 -12.63
C LYS A 74 -21.45 2.62 -12.67
N ALA A 75 -21.17 1.50 -11.99
CA ALA A 75 -22.04 0.33 -11.96
C ALA A 75 -23.14 0.40 -10.88
N THR A 76 -23.04 1.34 -9.94
CA THR A 76 -23.96 1.46 -8.80
C THR A 76 -25.14 2.35 -9.13
N GLU A 77 -26.36 1.89 -8.84
CA GLU A 77 -27.56 2.73 -8.98
C GLU A 77 -27.60 3.84 -7.93
N PRO A 78 -28.00 5.08 -8.30
CA PRO A 78 -28.12 6.18 -7.34
C PRO A 78 -29.14 5.93 -6.22
N SER A 79 -30.11 5.03 -6.43
CA SER A 79 -31.14 4.64 -5.46
C SER A 79 -30.63 3.71 -4.36
N ASP A 80 -29.49 3.04 -4.57
CA ASP A 80 -28.96 2.09 -3.60
C ASP A 80 -28.13 2.81 -2.52
N ARG A 81 -28.83 3.26 -1.48
CA ARG A 81 -28.22 3.98 -0.37
C ARG A 81 -27.08 3.20 0.31
N SER A 82 -27.19 1.87 0.41
CA SER A 82 -26.16 1.06 1.07
C SER A 82 -24.86 1.07 0.28
N HIS A 83 -24.95 0.97 -1.05
CA HIS A 83 -23.77 1.02 -1.91
C HIS A 83 -23.19 2.42 -2.00
N GLN A 84 -24.03 3.47 -1.95
CA GLN A 84 -23.58 4.86 -1.89
C GLN A 84 -22.81 5.16 -0.60
N GLU A 85 -23.28 4.69 0.56
CA GLU A 85 -22.57 4.84 1.84
C GLU A 85 -21.22 4.10 1.81
N ALA A 86 -21.19 2.89 1.24
CA ALA A 86 -19.96 2.12 1.06
C ALA A 86 -18.95 2.82 0.13
N LEU A 87 -19.43 3.40 -0.99
CA LEU A 87 -18.63 4.18 -1.93
C LEU A 87 -18.06 5.43 -1.27
N ALA A 88 -18.88 6.19 -0.53
CA ALA A 88 -18.43 7.38 0.18
C ALA A 88 -17.30 7.05 1.19
N SER A 89 -17.43 5.94 1.92
CA SER A 89 -16.40 5.49 2.86
C SER A 89 -15.07 5.20 2.16
N VAL A 90 -15.07 4.44 1.06
CA VAL A 90 -13.81 4.10 0.37
C VAL A 90 -13.21 5.31 -0.36
N ARG A 91 -14.04 6.26 -0.83
CA ARG A 91 -13.58 7.52 -1.43
C ARG A 91 -12.76 8.34 -0.45
N VAL A 92 -13.25 8.48 0.78
CA VAL A 92 -12.54 9.21 1.85
C VAL A 92 -11.15 8.58 2.10
N SER A 93 -11.08 7.26 2.16
CA SER A 93 -9.79 6.56 2.36
C SER A 93 -8.83 6.78 1.19
N LEU A 94 -9.29 6.71 -0.06
CA LEU A 94 -8.45 6.98 -1.24
C LEU A 94 -7.96 8.43 -1.28
N ASP A 95 -8.83 9.40 -0.94
CA ASP A 95 -8.46 10.82 -0.87
C ASP A 95 -7.40 11.10 0.21
N GLN A 96 -7.51 10.42 1.35
CA GLN A 96 -6.52 10.52 2.42
C GLN A 96 -5.17 9.93 1.98
N LEU A 97 -5.20 8.79 1.28
CA LEU A 97 -4.01 8.13 0.80
C LEU A 97 -3.29 8.98 -0.27
N ALA A 98 -4.03 9.60 -1.20
CA ALA A 98 -3.48 10.54 -2.17
C ALA A 98 -2.77 11.73 -1.51
N LYS A 99 -3.37 12.30 -0.45
CA LYS A 99 -2.75 13.39 0.32
C LYS A 99 -1.46 12.96 1.01
N GLN A 100 -1.44 11.75 1.58
CA GLN A 100 -0.26 11.22 2.26
C GLN A 100 0.88 10.97 1.26
N GLN A 101 0.59 10.37 0.11
CA GLN A 101 1.60 10.13 -0.94
C GLN A 101 2.15 11.43 -1.52
N THR A 102 1.32 12.46 -1.67
CA THR A 102 1.79 13.78 -2.10
C THR A 102 2.79 14.38 -1.12
N PHE A 103 2.60 14.17 0.19
CA PHE A 103 3.51 14.66 1.24
C PHE A 103 4.79 13.83 1.35
N LEU A 104 4.72 12.53 1.04
CA LEU A 104 5.82 11.57 1.19
C LEU A 104 6.52 11.26 -0.13
N LYS A 105 6.22 12.02 -1.19
CA LYS A 105 6.80 11.79 -2.51
C LYS A 105 8.32 11.89 -2.41
N PRO A 106 9.08 10.86 -2.81
CA PRO A 106 10.54 10.95 -2.91
C PRO A 106 10.92 12.14 -3.77
N THR A 107 11.88 12.92 -3.31
CA THR A 107 12.44 14.01 -4.10
C THR A 107 13.43 13.41 -5.10
N ASP A 108 13.47 13.93 -6.33
CA ASP A 108 14.39 13.44 -7.37
C ASP A 108 15.89 13.56 -6.96
N GLU A 109 16.19 14.17 -5.81
CA GLU A 109 17.54 14.29 -5.22
C GLU A 109 17.95 13.06 -4.40
N ASP A 110 17.02 12.19 -3.98
CA ASP A 110 17.32 10.99 -3.18
C ASP A 110 17.89 9.83 -4.02
N ASP A 111 17.89 9.96 -5.36
CA ASP A 111 18.48 8.99 -6.31
C ASP A 111 19.93 9.32 -6.71
N TYR A 112 20.49 10.45 -6.25
CA TYR A 112 21.91 10.77 -6.44
C TYR A 112 22.74 10.15 -5.31
N LEU A 113 22.99 8.84 -5.42
CA LEU A 113 24.20 8.27 -4.84
C LEU A 113 25.40 9.01 -5.45
N GLU A 114 25.89 9.98 -4.70
CA GLU A 114 27.15 10.67 -4.88
C GLU A 114 28.27 9.63 -4.88
N PHE A 115 28.64 9.16 -6.09
CA PHE A 115 29.95 8.55 -6.33
C PHE A 115 31.00 9.66 -6.16
N GLU A 116 31.32 10.00 -4.91
CA GLU A 116 32.61 10.59 -4.58
C GLU A 116 33.67 9.47 -4.67
N ASP A 117 34.16 9.21 -5.88
CA ASP A 117 35.53 8.71 -6.05
C ASP A 117 36.42 9.89 -6.42
N GLU A 118 36.97 10.53 -5.40
CA GLU A 118 38.04 11.49 -5.51
C GLU A 118 39.38 10.73 -5.59
N SER A 119 39.94 10.55 -6.79
CA SER A 119 41.40 10.55 -6.92
C SER A 119 41.91 10.80 -8.36
N GLY A 120 42.62 11.92 -8.52
CA GLY A 120 43.97 11.91 -9.09
C GLY A 120 44.13 11.93 -10.61
N GLU A 121 44.59 13.06 -11.13
CA GLU A 121 45.30 13.19 -12.41
C GLU A 121 46.50 12.22 -12.51
N GLU A 122 46.65 11.48 -13.62
CA GLU A 122 47.78 11.56 -14.57
C GLU A 122 47.83 10.37 -15.57
N ASP A 123 47.93 10.74 -16.85
CA ASP A 123 48.85 10.23 -17.89
C ASP A 123 49.11 8.71 -18.08
N GLY A 124 48.67 8.20 -19.25
CA GLY A 124 49.48 7.37 -20.16
C GLY A 124 49.77 5.89 -19.82
N GLY A 125 49.24 4.96 -20.64
CA GLY A 125 49.86 3.65 -20.85
C GLY A 125 48.91 2.48 -21.16
N GLU A 126 49.07 1.87 -22.33
CA GLU A 126 48.49 0.57 -22.72
C GLU A 126 49.14 -0.59 -21.92
N GLU A 127 48.36 -1.62 -21.56
CA GLU A 127 48.68 -3.08 -21.47
C GLU A 127 47.55 -3.79 -20.68
N ASP A 128 46.75 -4.64 -21.32
CA ASP A 128 46.83 -6.12 -21.41
C ASP A 128 46.53 -6.90 -20.10
N GLY A 129 45.50 -7.77 -20.18
CA GLY A 129 45.37 -9.04 -19.47
C GLY A 129 45.15 -9.07 -17.95
N GLY A 130 43.92 -9.40 -17.51
CA GLY A 130 43.68 -9.77 -16.10
C GLY A 130 42.30 -10.33 -15.81
N ASP A 131 42.14 -11.65 -15.95
CA ASP A 131 41.08 -12.48 -15.37
C ASP A 131 41.10 -12.43 -13.84
N PHE A 132 40.00 -12.00 -13.21
CA PHE A 132 39.72 -12.27 -11.80
C PHE A 132 38.22 -12.48 -11.58
N GLY A 133 37.83 -13.76 -11.56
CA GLY A 133 36.62 -14.19 -10.88
C GLY A 133 36.76 -14.10 -9.37
N LYS A 134 35.72 -13.58 -8.72
CA LYS A 134 35.00 -14.18 -7.58
C LYS A 134 33.90 -13.22 -7.14
N GLU A 135 32.67 -13.69 -7.31
CA GLU A 135 31.46 -13.15 -6.72
C GLU A 135 31.51 -13.48 -5.22
N ASP A 136 31.81 -12.49 -4.38
CA ASP A 136 31.52 -12.54 -2.96
C ASP A 136 30.27 -11.67 -2.73
N GLU A 137 29.16 -12.36 -2.46
CA GLU A 137 27.90 -11.81 -1.96
C GLU A 137 28.16 -11.22 -0.57
N GLU A 138 28.41 -9.92 -0.48
CA GLU A 138 28.30 -9.20 0.79
C GLU A 138 26.84 -8.76 0.98
N ASP A 139 26.18 -9.38 1.96
CA ASP A 139 24.93 -8.94 2.59
C ASP A 139 25.08 -7.47 3.03
N ILE A 140 24.56 -6.55 2.21
CA ILE A 140 24.29 -5.18 2.64
C ILE A 140 22.98 -5.24 3.44
N GLU A 141 23.09 -5.52 4.75
CA GLU A 141 22.06 -5.15 5.71
C GLU A 141 21.99 -3.61 5.75
N ASP A 142 21.12 -3.06 4.90
CA ASP A 142 20.76 -1.64 4.91
C ASP A 142 20.20 -1.26 6.30
N PRO A 143 20.88 -0.40 7.09
CA PRO A 143 20.48 -0.12 8.47
C PRO A 143 19.35 0.90 8.63
N GLU A 144 18.73 1.44 7.56
CA GLU A 144 17.86 2.63 7.68
C GLU A 144 16.36 2.40 7.43
N GLU A 145 15.86 1.19 7.66
CA GLU A 145 14.40 0.94 7.70
C GLU A 145 13.80 1.30 9.08
N PHE A 146 13.82 2.59 9.46
CA PHE A 146 13.12 3.11 10.65
C PHE A 146 12.04 4.13 10.29
N ILE A 147 11.15 3.76 9.36
CA ILE A 147 9.82 4.37 9.34
C ILE A 147 9.09 3.87 10.59
N HIS A 148 9.04 4.70 11.63
CA HIS A 148 8.42 4.40 12.93
C HIS A 148 7.09 3.65 12.74
N ILE A 149 7.08 2.36 13.09
CA ILE A 149 5.92 1.44 13.04
C ILE A 149 4.66 2.06 13.69
N GLU A 150 4.85 2.98 14.63
CA GLU A 150 3.79 3.72 15.33
C GLU A 150 3.05 4.72 14.42
N ASP A 151 3.74 5.36 13.47
CA ASP A 151 3.14 6.31 12.51
C ASP A 151 2.23 5.60 11.51
N LYS A 152 2.61 4.40 11.03
CA LYS A 152 1.77 3.59 10.14
C LYS A 152 0.47 3.16 10.80
N GLN A 153 0.54 2.77 12.08
CA GLN A 153 -0.63 2.39 12.87
C GLN A 153 -1.55 3.57 13.15
N GLU A 154 -1.00 4.73 13.53
CA GLU A 154 -1.82 5.92 13.77
C GLU A 154 -2.49 6.42 12.48
N ARG A 155 -1.80 6.31 11.34
CA ARG A 155 -2.36 6.63 10.01
C ARG A 155 -3.55 5.74 9.67
N LEU A 156 -3.41 4.41 9.76
CA LEU A 156 -4.54 3.50 9.48
C LEU A 156 -5.63 3.62 10.54
N ARG A 157 -5.28 3.80 11.82
CA ARG A 157 -6.25 3.99 12.89
C ARG A 157 -7.05 5.26 12.69
N LYS A 158 -6.48 6.38 12.25
CA LYS A 158 -7.26 7.59 11.89
C LYS A 158 -8.19 7.35 10.70
N VAL A 159 -7.78 6.51 9.74
CA VAL A 159 -8.59 6.14 8.58
C VAL A 159 -9.76 5.23 9.00
N LEU A 160 -9.51 4.20 9.81
CA LEU A 160 -10.50 3.22 10.28
C LEU A 160 -11.35 3.75 11.46
N SER A 161 -10.82 4.63 12.30
CA SER A 161 -11.50 5.27 13.45
C SER A 161 -12.34 6.48 13.06
N ASN A 162 -12.44 6.82 11.78
CA ASN A 162 -13.32 7.88 11.33
C ASN A 162 -14.77 7.49 11.71
N PRO A 163 -15.48 8.26 12.55
CA PRO A 163 -16.74 7.84 13.17
C PRO A 163 -17.87 7.51 12.17
N ASP A 164 -17.73 7.94 10.90
CA ASP A 164 -18.66 7.58 9.83
C ASP A 164 -18.49 6.15 9.29
N ILE A 165 -17.31 5.52 9.44
CA ILE A 165 -17.07 4.12 9.00
C ILE A 165 -17.69 3.13 10.01
N ASN A 166 -17.59 3.42 11.31
CA ASN A 166 -18.20 2.61 12.38
C ASN A 166 -19.71 2.82 12.53
N ALA A 167 -20.25 3.93 12.03
CA ALA A 167 -21.70 4.20 12.04
C ALA A 167 -22.50 3.27 11.11
N ILE A 168 -21.85 2.65 10.11
CA ILE A 168 -22.48 1.70 9.19
C ILE A 168 -22.57 0.30 9.82
N GLU A 169 -21.55 -0.14 10.56
CA GLU A 169 -21.58 -1.45 11.24
C GLU A 169 -22.48 -1.45 12.49
N THR A 170 -22.56 -0.33 13.21
CA THR A 170 -23.41 -0.23 14.40
C THR A 170 -24.92 -0.22 14.07
N LYS A 171 -25.31 0.22 12.87
CA LYS A 171 -26.72 0.20 12.44
C LYS A 171 -27.21 -1.17 11.98
N ARG A 172 -26.30 -2.09 11.64
CA ARG A 172 -26.65 -3.48 11.30
C ARG A 172 -26.97 -4.36 12.53
N SER A 173 -26.48 -4.01 13.73
CA SER A 173 -26.84 -4.76 14.96
C SER A 173 -28.17 -4.32 15.59
N LEU A 174 -28.77 -3.23 15.12
CA LEU A 174 -30.04 -2.70 15.64
C LEU A 174 -31.28 -3.11 14.83
N TRP A 175 -31.12 -3.89 13.76
CA TRP A 175 -32.22 -4.42 12.95
C TRP A 175 -32.01 -5.92 12.67
N THR A 176 -32.16 -6.73 13.71
CA THR A 176 -32.58 -8.13 13.58
C THR A 176 -33.99 -8.22 14.18
N PRO A 177 -35.05 -8.46 13.36
CA PRO A 177 -36.25 -9.10 13.88
C PRO A 177 -36.00 -10.57 14.22
#